data_AF-A0A2N1M9Q0-F1
#
_entry.id   AF-A0A2N1M9Q0-F1
#
_cell.length_a   1.000
_cell.length_b   1.000
_cell.length_c   1.000
_cell.angle_alpha   90.00
_cell.angle_beta   90.00
_cell.angle_gamma   90.00
#
_symmetry.space_group_name_H-M   'P 1'
#
loop_
_entity.id
_entity.type
_entity.pdbx_description
1 polymer ?
#
loop_
_entity_poly.entity_id
_entity_poly.type
_entity_poly.pdbx_seq_one_letter_code
_entity_poly.pdbx_strand_id
1 'polypeptide(L)'
;MNIFNNSINQILLENQDMLGEDIQREEFINTLLNLASSHSFIMTTEGIIREVTRGLINEKWISTFNKSKERKLVLLILNEYVNEIHKKIWIERCNETIELEKQMGIFKDIKRKRNKSNEHGKIMKLF
;
A
#
# COMPACT_ATOMS: atom_id res chain seq x y z
N MET A 1 12.07 -2.77 -4.95
CA MET A 1 12.39 -3.51 -3.71
C MET A 1 12.86 -2.60 -2.57
N ASN A 2 13.50 -1.45 -2.83
CA ASN A 2 14.06 -0.63 -1.74
C ASN A 2 13.01 0.01 -0.79
N ILE A 3 11.85 0.46 -1.30
CA ILE A 3 10.81 1.10 -0.47
C ILE A 3 10.25 0.13 0.58
N PHE A 4 10.00 -1.12 0.20
CA PHE A 4 9.46 -2.12 1.13
C PHE A 4 10.47 -2.46 2.23
N ASN A 5 11.74 -2.72 1.86
CA ASN A 5 12.81 -2.95 2.83
C ASN A 5 12.99 -1.76 3.79
N ASN A 6 12.92 -0.53 3.27
CA ASN A 6 13.00 0.67 4.11
C ASN A 6 11.82 0.76 5.08
N SER A 7 10.60 0.41 4.63
CA SER A 7 9.40 0.40 5.47
C SER A 7 9.52 -0.63 6.59
N ILE A 8 10.05 -1.83 6.29
CA ILE A 8 10.36 -2.86 7.30
C ILE A 8 11.34 -2.29 8.33
N ASN A 9 12.47 -1.75 7.87
CA ASN A 9 13.52 -1.26 8.76
C ASN A 9 13.02 -0.13 9.67
N GLN A 10 12.25 0.81 9.12
CA GLN A 10 11.70 1.92 9.86
C GLN A 10 10.74 1.45 10.97
N ILE A 11 9.74 0.63 10.63
CA ILE A 11 8.78 0.15 11.64
C ILE A 11 9.45 -0.70 12.71
N LEU A 12 10.43 -1.51 12.34
CA LEU A 12 11.19 -2.31 13.32
C LEU A 12 12.07 -1.45 14.23
N LEU A 13 12.60 -0.33 13.74
CA LEU A 13 13.32 0.64 14.58
C LEU A 13 12.38 1.36 15.55
N GLU A 14 11.17 1.68 15.12
CA GLU A 14 10.16 2.37 15.94
C GLU A 14 9.49 1.44 16.98
N ASN A 15 9.54 0.12 16.78
CA ASN A 15 8.84 -0.89 17.60
C ASN A 15 9.80 -1.99 18.12
N GLN A 16 11.00 -1.60 18.57
CA GLN A 16 12.04 -2.53 19.02
C GLN A 16 11.60 -3.46 20.17
N ASP A 17 10.66 -3.00 21.00
CA ASP A 17 10.10 -3.74 22.15
C ASP A 17 9.12 -4.86 21.74
N MET A 18 8.70 -4.91 20.47
CA MET A 18 7.70 -5.87 20.00
C MET A 18 8.27 -7.22 19.55
N LEU A 19 9.56 -7.32 19.25
CA LEU A 19 10.25 -8.56 18.89
C LEU A 19 11.27 -8.95 19.96
N GLY A 20 11.34 -10.23 20.31
CA GLY A 20 12.40 -10.77 21.17
C GLY A 20 13.75 -10.82 20.43
N GLU A 21 14.82 -11.26 21.12
CA GLU A 21 16.22 -11.35 20.68
C GLU A 21 16.45 -11.46 19.15
N ASP A 22 17.53 -10.85 18.65
CA ASP A 22 17.84 -10.62 17.23
C ASP A 22 17.57 -11.80 16.27
N ILE A 23 17.70 -13.04 16.73
CA ILE A 23 17.36 -14.26 15.97
C ILE A 23 15.88 -14.28 15.54
N GLN A 24 14.95 -13.86 16.40
CA GLN A 24 13.51 -13.76 16.07
C GLN A 24 13.23 -12.62 15.07
N ARG A 25 14.00 -11.54 15.12
CA ARG A 25 13.85 -10.40 14.22
C ARG A 25 14.29 -10.75 12.80
N GLU A 26 15.44 -11.41 12.67
CA GLU A 26 15.95 -11.85 11.37
C GLU A 26 15.01 -12.86 10.71
N GLU A 27 14.52 -13.85 11.48
CA GLU A 27 13.55 -14.83 10.99
C GLU A 27 12.23 -14.19 10.54
N PHE A 28 11.75 -13.19 11.30
CA PHE A 28 10.56 -12.41 10.94
C PHE A 28 10.76 -11.68 9.60
N ILE A 29 11.88 -10.98 9.42
CA ILE A 29 12.18 -10.23 8.20
C ILE A 29 12.29 -11.18 7.01
N ASN A 30 13.04 -12.27 7.13
CA ASN A 30 13.25 -13.23 6.05
C ASN A 30 11.92 -13.88 5.63
N THR A 31 11.10 -14.27 6.61
CA THR A 31 9.74 -14.79 6.35
C THR A 31 8.89 -13.78 5.59
N LEU A 32 8.91 -12.52 6.01
CA LEU A 32 8.14 -11.45 5.38
C LEU A 32 8.58 -11.17 3.93
N LEU A 33 9.89 -11.16 3.67
CA LEU A 33 10.44 -10.95 2.33
C LEU A 33 10.14 -12.13 1.39
N ASN A 34 10.19 -13.36 1.92
CA ASN A 34 9.81 -14.56 1.17
C ASN A 34 8.33 -14.53 0.80
N LEU A 35 7.44 -14.13 1.72
CA LEU A 35 6.03 -13.91 1.44
C LEU A 35 5.82 -12.84 0.36
N ALA A 36 6.49 -11.69 0.49
CA ALA A 36 6.40 -10.59 -0.47
C ALA A 36 6.77 -11.00 -1.89
N SER A 37 7.76 -11.88 -2.00
CA SER A 37 8.31 -12.39 -3.26
C SER A 37 7.54 -13.58 -3.83
N SER A 38 6.62 -14.14 -3.05
CA SER A 38 5.80 -15.26 -3.50
C SER A 38 4.78 -14.82 -4.57
N HIS A 39 4.39 -15.79 -5.39
CA HIS A 39 3.49 -15.58 -6.51
C HIS A 39 2.09 -15.20 -6.02
N SER A 40 1.51 -14.16 -6.61
CA SER A 40 0.13 -13.75 -6.31
C SER A 40 -0.87 -14.72 -6.92
N PHE A 41 -1.83 -15.19 -6.12
CA PHE A 41 -2.91 -16.05 -6.63
C PHE A 41 -3.97 -15.24 -7.39
N ILE A 42 -4.10 -13.95 -7.08
CA ILE A 42 -5.10 -13.06 -7.69
C ILE A 42 -4.52 -12.36 -8.93
N MET A 43 -3.21 -12.11 -8.94
CA MET A 43 -2.49 -11.32 -9.95
C MET A 43 -1.29 -12.12 -10.45
N THR A 44 -1.54 -13.11 -11.29
CA THR A 44 -0.57 -14.11 -11.73
C THR A 44 0.73 -13.57 -12.36
N THR A 45 0.72 -12.35 -12.91
CA THR A 45 1.92 -11.72 -13.48
C THR A 45 2.73 -10.94 -12.45
N GLU A 46 2.27 -10.86 -11.21
CA GLU A 46 2.77 -9.96 -10.18
C GLU A 46 2.98 -10.70 -8.84
N GLY A 47 3.84 -10.17 -7.97
CA GLY A 47 4.05 -10.72 -6.63
C GLY A 47 2.98 -10.24 -5.65
N ILE A 48 2.82 -10.94 -4.52
CA ILE A 48 1.83 -10.60 -3.48
C ILE A 48 1.99 -9.14 -2.99
N ILE A 49 3.20 -8.59 -2.97
CA ILE A 49 3.43 -7.19 -2.57
C ILE A 49 2.64 -6.17 -3.42
N ARG A 50 2.32 -6.49 -4.68
CA ARG A 50 1.51 -5.62 -5.54
C ARG A 50 0.00 -5.73 -5.29
N GLU A 51 -0.46 -6.79 -4.63
CA GLU A 51 -1.84 -6.87 -4.15
C GLU A 51 -2.10 -5.76 -3.12
N VAL A 52 -1.13 -5.57 -2.21
CA VAL A 52 -1.21 -4.59 -1.11
C VAL A 52 -1.43 -3.17 -1.63
N THR A 53 -0.74 -2.78 -2.69
CA THR A 53 -0.88 -1.44 -3.28
C THR A 53 -2.24 -1.21 -3.94
N ARG A 54 -2.99 -2.28 -4.22
CA ARG A 54 -4.37 -2.25 -4.72
C ARG A 54 -5.40 -2.39 -3.61
N GLY A 55 -4.98 -2.38 -2.34
CA GLY A 55 -5.85 -2.58 -1.18
C GLY A 55 -6.28 -4.04 -0.99
N LEU A 56 -5.60 -4.99 -1.65
CA LEU A 56 -5.85 -6.41 -1.48
C LEU A 56 -4.86 -6.97 -0.46
N ILE A 57 -5.36 -7.45 0.67
CA ILE A 57 -4.54 -8.11 1.69
C ILE A 57 -4.68 -9.61 1.53
N ASN A 58 -3.57 -10.28 1.22
CA ASN A 58 -3.51 -11.73 1.22
C ASN A 58 -3.60 -12.26 2.65
N GLU A 59 -4.51 -13.20 2.91
CA GLU A 59 -4.64 -13.82 4.24
C GLU A 59 -3.34 -14.47 4.71
N LYS A 60 -2.51 -14.96 3.77
CA LYS A 60 -1.19 -15.53 4.06
C LYS A 60 -0.29 -14.60 4.85
N TRP A 61 -0.37 -13.29 4.63
CA TRP A 61 0.42 -12.32 5.40
C TRP A 61 0.13 -12.37 6.89
N ILE A 62 -1.12 -12.64 7.27
CA ILE A 62 -1.54 -12.63 8.67
C ILE A 62 -1.50 -14.04 9.25
N SER A 63 -1.83 -15.06 8.46
CA SER A 63 -1.85 -16.46 8.90
C SER A 63 -0.45 -17.04 9.13
N THR A 64 0.57 -16.54 8.44
CA THR A 64 1.96 -17.00 8.62
C THR A 64 2.54 -16.62 9.99
N PHE A 65 2.05 -15.54 10.61
CA PHE A 65 2.52 -15.12 11.94
C PHE A 65 1.51 -15.54 13.01
N ASN A 66 1.98 -16.20 14.06
CA ASN A 66 1.11 -16.73 15.11
C ASN A 66 0.92 -15.76 16.27
N LYS A 67 1.90 -14.88 16.53
CA LYS A 67 1.83 -13.95 17.65
C LYS A 67 1.06 -12.69 17.27
N SER A 68 0.21 -12.21 18.18
CA SER A 68 -0.53 -10.96 17.99
C SER A 68 0.39 -9.75 17.70
N LYS A 69 1.55 -9.69 18.36
CA LYS A 69 2.56 -8.65 18.13
C LYS A 69 3.13 -8.68 16.70
N GLU A 70 3.50 -9.86 16.20
CA GLU A 70 4.02 -10.03 14.84
C GLU A 70 2.98 -9.62 13.80
N ARG A 71 1.72 -10.05 13.95
CA ARG A 71 0.62 -9.62 13.07
C ARG A 71 0.44 -8.11 13.05
N LYS A 72 0.52 -7.47 14.22
CA LYS A 72 0.46 -6.00 14.34
C LYS A 72 1.61 -5.33 13.60
N LEU A 73 2.84 -5.85 13.73
CA LEU A 73 4.00 -5.34 13.00
C LEU A 73 3.84 -5.46 11.50
N VAL A 74 3.33 -6.59 10.99
CA VAL A 74 3.04 -6.76 9.56
C VAL A 74 2.09 -5.68 9.07
N LEU A 75 0.99 -5.43 9.78
CA LEU A 75 0.04 -4.39 9.40
C LEU A 75 0.67 -3.00 9.38
N LEU A 76 1.50 -2.67 10.37
CA LEU A 76 2.23 -1.40 10.41
C LEU A 76 3.19 -1.25 9.23
N ILE A 77 3.95 -2.30 8.91
CA ILE A 77 4.88 -2.33 7.77
C ILE A 77 4.13 -2.15 6.45
N LEU A 78 3.02 -2.86 6.25
CA LEU A 78 2.23 -2.76 5.02
C LEU A 78 1.61 -1.37 4.86
N ASN A 79 1.15 -0.77 5.97
CA ASN A 79 0.63 0.58 5.95
C ASN A 79 1.71 1.61 5.61
N GLU A 80 2.89 1.50 6.24
CA GLU A 80 4.02 2.38 5.93
C GLU A 80 4.48 2.22 4.48
N TYR A 81 4.54 0.99 3.98
CA TYR A 81 4.87 0.71 2.58
C TYR A 81 3.94 1.42 1.60
N VAL A 82 2.62 1.34 1.82
CA VAL A 82 1.62 2.02 0.97
C VAL A 82 1.77 3.54 1.09
N ASN A 83 1.98 4.07 2.30
CA ASN A 83 2.20 5.49 2.52
C ASN A 83 3.44 5.99 1.78
N GLU A 84 4.54 5.25 1.83
CA GLU A 84 5.78 5.62 1.15
C GLU A 84 5.65 5.56 -0.37
N ILE A 85 4.90 4.61 -0.93
CA ILE A 85 4.54 4.62 -2.35
C ILE A 85 3.71 5.86 -2.69
N HIS A 86 2.71 6.16 -1.87
CA HIS A 86 1.84 7.31 -2.11
C HIS A 86 2.66 8.61 -2.15
N LYS A 87 3.51 8.83 -1.14
CA LYS A 87 4.36 10.02 -1.05
C LYS A 87 5.39 10.12 -2.18
N LYS A 88 6.11 9.03 -2.46
CA LYS A 88 7.29 9.04 -3.36
C LYS A 88 6.97 8.81 -4.82
N ILE A 89 5.82 8.23 -5.14
CA ILE A 89 5.49 7.84 -6.52
C ILE A 89 4.17 8.46 -6.93
N TRP A 90 3.10 8.25 -6.17
CA TRP A 90 1.77 8.66 -6.63
C TRP A 90 1.63 10.18 -6.67
N ILE A 91 2.06 10.90 -5.63
CA ILE A 91 1.97 12.37 -5.61
C ILE A 91 2.75 12.98 -6.78
N GLU A 92 4.00 12.53 -7.00
CA GLU A 92 4.83 13.02 -8.09
C GLU A 92 4.16 12.78 -9.45
N ARG A 93 3.71 11.55 -9.74
CA ARG A 93 3.03 11.22 -11.00
C ARG A 93 1.72 11.97 -11.18
N CYS A 94 0.96 12.19 -10.10
CA CYS A 94 -0.25 13.00 -10.14
C CYS A 94 0.07 14.45 -10.52
N ASN A 95 1.11 15.03 -9.93
CA ASN A 95 1.55 16.38 -10.25
C ASN A 95 2.03 16.50 -11.70
N GLU A 96 2.85 15.56 -12.16
CA GLU A 96 3.28 15.48 -13.58
C GLU A 96 2.07 15.42 -14.53
N THR A 97 1.10 14.57 -14.22
CA THR A 97 -0.11 14.42 -15.02
C THR A 97 -0.92 15.72 -15.04
N ILE A 98 -1.05 16.41 -13.91
CA ILE A 98 -1.74 17.70 -13.83
C ILE A 98 -1.05 18.74 -14.72
N GLU A 99 0.28 18.79 -14.73
CA GLU A 99 1.02 19.72 -15.60
C GLU A 99 0.88 19.37 -17.08
N LEU A 100 0.93 18.08 -17.44
CA LEU A 100 0.67 17.63 -18.81
C LEU A 100 -0.75 17.98 -19.28
N GLU A 101 -1.75 17.77 -18.43
CA GLU A 101 -3.13 18.15 -18.73
C GLU A 101 -3.27 19.65 -18.97
N LYS A 102 -2.62 20.50 -18.15
CA LYS A 102 -2.60 21.96 -18.36
C LYS A 102 -1.97 22.34 -19.70
N GLN A 103 -0.86 21.71 -20.09
CA GLN A 103 -0.22 21.94 -21.39
C GLN A 103 -1.13 21.55 -22.56
N MET A 104 -1.97 20.54 -22.38
CA MET A 104 -2.99 20.12 -23.35
C MET A 104 -4.28 20.97 -23.30
N GLY A 105 -4.33 22.00 -22.45
CA GLY A 105 -5.52 22.83 -22.26
C GLY A 105 -6.66 22.11 -21.52
N ILE A 106 -6.38 21.01 -20.83
CA ILE A 106 -7.35 20.24 -20.05
C ILE A 106 -7.37 20.78 -18.61
N PHE A 107 -8.38 21.58 -18.31
CA PHE A 107 -8.58 22.18 -17.00
C PHE A 107 -9.75 21.53 -16.25
N LYS A 108 -9.85 21.75 -14.93
CA LYS A 108 -10.83 21.11 -14.03
C LYS A 108 -12.28 21.27 -14.48
N ASP A 109 -12.59 22.40 -15.09
CA ASP A 109 -13.87 22.81 -15.67
C ASP A 109 -14.26 22.02 -16.92
N ILE A 110 -13.28 21.51 -17.67
CA ILE A 110 -13.49 20.67 -18.87
C ILE A 110 -13.68 19.20 -18.47
N LYS A 111 -13.17 18.80 -17.30
CA LYS A 111 -13.30 17.42 -16.80
C LYS A 111 -14.74 17.12 -16.39
N ARG A 112 -15.23 15.94 -16.76
CA ARG A 112 -16.57 15.46 -16.39
C ARG A 112 -16.72 15.44 -14.87
N LYS A 113 -17.64 16.26 -14.34
CA LYS A 113 -18.08 16.14 -12.93
C LYS A 113 -18.76 14.78 -12.75
N ARG A 114 -18.27 13.97 -11.81
CA ARG A 114 -18.97 12.77 -11.36
C ARG A 114 -20.22 13.24 -10.61
N ASN A 115 -21.39 13.01 -11.18
CA ASN A 115 -22.65 13.21 -10.47
C ASN A 115 -22.65 12.30 -9.24
N LYS A 116 -22.66 12.88 -8.03
CA LYS A 116 -22.93 12.12 -6.82
C LYS A 116 -24.39 11.68 -6.90
N SER A 117 -24.60 10.42 -7.21
CA SER A 117 -25.91 9.79 -7.06
C SER A 117 -26.07 9.37 -5.60
N ASN A 118 -27.23 9.64 -5.02
CA ASN A 118 -27.60 9.13 -3.70
C ASN A 118 -27.72 7.59 -3.80
N GLU A 119 -27.79 6.86 -2.69
CA GLU A 119 -27.98 5.38 -2.66
C GLU A 119 -29.15 4.87 -3.52
N HIS A 120 -30.07 5.76 -3.91
CA HIS A 120 -31.23 5.50 -4.77
C HIS A 120 -31.04 5.91 -6.24
N GLY A 121 -29.81 6.12 -6.71
CA GLY A 121 -29.50 6.40 -8.12
C GLY A 121 -29.93 7.80 -8.64
N LYS A 122 -30.50 8.66 -7.79
CA LYS A 122 -30.86 10.03 -8.17
C LYS A 122 -29.63 10.94 -8.18
N ILE A 123 -29.38 11.58 -9.33
CA ILE A 123 -28.35 12.61 -9.51
C ILE A 123 -28.70 13.82 -8.64
N MET A 124 -27.86 14.18 -7.67
CA MET A 124 -27.97 15.48 -7.00
C MET A 124 -27.60 16.60 -7.96
N LYS A 125 -28.57 17.46 -8.30
CA LYS A 125 -28.29 18.78 -8.86
C LYS A 125 -27.78 19.66 -7.71
N LEU A 126 -26.48 19.94 -7.71
CA LEU A 126 -25.91 21.01 -6.90
C LEU A 126 -26.28 22.33 -7.60
N PHE A 127 -27.12 23.13 -6.93
CA PHE A 127 -27.41 24.51 -7.30
C PHE A 127 -26.19 25.40 -6.99
#